data_AF-A0A9D4Q220-F1
#
_entry.id   AF-A0A9D4Q220-F1
#
_cell.length_a   1.000
_cell.length_b   1.000
_cell.length_c   1.000
_cell.angle_alpha   90.00
_cell.angle_beta   90.00
_cell.angle_gamma   90.00
#
_symmetry.space_group_name_H-M   'P 1'
#
loop_
_entity.id
_entity.type
_entity.pdbx_description
1 polymer ?
#
loop_
_entity_poly.entity_id
_entity_poly.type
_entity_poly.pdbx_seq_one_letter_code
_entity_poly.pdbx_strand_id
1 'polypeptide(L)'
;MCVRHARDVAGYSIGLGPVVWILSAELVPCRNRGFYLGAATAFNWICALVVTWLFGVLRETYHYSGMGWFFSSVTFVGAMLVNYFLPETQGHSLEQILLRQFHEREDTSIQSTRP
;
A
#
# COMPACT_ATOMS: atom_id res chain seq x y z
N MET A 1 5.47 24.82 20.70
CA MET A 1 5.85 23.82 19.68
C MET A 1 4.88 22.63 19.62
N CYS A 2 4.26 22.19 20.73
CA CYS A 2 3.24 21.12 20.74
C CYS A 2 2.05 21.28 19.77
N VAL A 3 1.52 22.49 19.58
CA VAL A 3 0.26 22.69 18.82
C VAL A 3 0.44 22.63 17.30
N ARG A 4 1.67 22.78 16.78
CA ARG A 4 1.95 22.68 15.34
C ARG A 4 1.97 21.22 14.89
N HIS A 5 2.67 20.35 15.62
CA HIS A 5 2.73 18.92 15.30
C HIS A 5 1.40 18.18 15.50
N ALA A 6 0.54 18.66 16.41
CA ALA A 6 -0.78 18.06 16.63
C ALA A 6 -1.70 18.14 15.40
N ARG A 7 -1.58 19.19 14.58
CA ARG A 7 -2.35 19.33 13.34
C ARG A 7 -1.91 18.35 12.27
N ASP A 8 -0.60 18.14 12.14
CA ASP A 8 -0.02 17.21 11.17
C ASP A 8 -0.42 15.77 11.50
N VAL A 9 -0.36 15.40 12.79
CA VAL A 9 -0.78 14.08 13.27
C VAL A 9 -2.29 13.87 13.10
N ALA A 10 -3.11 14.89 13.39
CA ALA A 10 -4.55 14.80 13.19
C ALA A 10 -4.92 14.64 11.69
N GLY A 11 -4.30 15.42 10.80
CA GLY A 11 -4.53 15.32 9.35
C GLY A 11 -4.09 13.96 8.78
N TYR A 12 -2.93 13.45 9.23
CA TYR A 12 -2.45 12.12 8.85
C TYR A 12 -3.40 11.00 9.31
N SER A 13 -3.94 11.12 10.53
CA SER A 13 -4.80 10.09 11.12
C SER A 13 -6.20 10.04 10.50
N ILE A 14 -6.70 11.17 9.98
CA ILE A 14 -8.04 11.24 9.37
C ILE A 14 -8.02 10.77 7.91
N GLY A 15 -6.93 11.04 7.18
CA GLY A 15 -6.84 10.76 5.75
C GLY A 15 -5.85 9.65 5.42
N LEU A 16 -4.56 10.00 5.40
CA LEU A 16 -3.51 9.17 4.81
C LEU A 16 -3.33 7.81 5.46
N GLY A 17 -3.51 7.71 6.78
CA GLY A 17 -3.47 6.43 7.49
C GLY A 17 -4.58 5.49 7.03
N PRO A 18 -5.83 5.70 7.45
CA PRO A 18 -6.90 4.73 7.21
C PRO A 18 -7.30 4.59 5.74
N VAL A 19 -7.26 5.66 4.93
CA VAL A 19 -7.73 5.62 3.54
C VAL A 19 -6.86 4.68 2.70
N VAL A 20 -5.54 4.73 2.85
CA VAL A 20 -4.62 3.86 2.06
C VAL A 20 -4.85 2.38 2.37
N TRP A 21 -5.03 2.04 3.65
CA TRP A 21 -5.29 0.66 4.06
C TRP A 21 -6.66 0.15 3.61
N ILE A 22 -7.69 0.99 3.67
CA ILE A 22 -9.05 0.64 3.22
C ILE A 22 -9.08 0.46 1.70
N LEU A 23 -8.51 1.40 0.94
CA LEU A 23 -8.48 1.31 -0.52
C LEU A 23 -7.73 0.05 -0.99
N SER A 24 -6.63 -0.29 -0.31
CA SER A 24 -5.88 -1.53 -0.56
C SER A 24 -6.73 -2.77 -0.28
N ALA A 25 -7.64 -2.73 0.70
CA ALA A 25 -8.58 -3.81 0.98
C ALA A 25 -9.68 -3.94 -0.08
N GLU A 26 -10.12 -2.82 -0.65
CA GLU A 26 -11.19 -2.79 -1.65
C GLU A 26 -10.73 -3.20 -3.06
N LEU A 27 -9.48 -2.91 -3.40
CA LEU A 27 -8.88 -3.27 -4.69
C LEU A 27 -8.71 -4.78 -4.88
N VAL A 28 -8.77 -5.57 -3.81
CA VAL A 28 -8.42 -6.99 -3.83
C VAL A 28 -9.67 -7.88 -3.84
N PRO A 29 -9.76 -8.86 -4.78
CA PRO A 29 -10.92 -9.72 -4.94
C PRO A 29 -11.24 -10.54 -3.68
N CYS A 30 -12.53 -10.63 -3.34
CA CYS A 30 -13.04 -11.21 -2.09
C CYS A 30 -12.59 -12.65 -1.81
N ARG A 31 -12.22 -13.43 -2.83
CA ARG A 31 -11.79 -14.83 -2.68
C ARG A 31 -10.43 -14.98 -2.00
N ASN A 32 -9.50 -14.04 -2.26
CA ASN A 32 -8.10 -14.14 -1.85
C ASN A 32 -7.62 -12.91 -1.06
N ARG A 33 -8.56 -12.02 -0.68
CA ARG A 33 -8.27 -10.75 0.00
C ARG A 33 -7.33 -10.89 1.18
N GLY A 34 -7.58 -11.86 2.07
CA GLY A 34 -6.76 -12.07 3.26
C GLY A 34 -5.31 -12.43 2.96
N PHE A 35 -5.05 -13.23 1.93
CA PHE A 35 -3.69 -13.64 1.55
C PHE A 35 -2.90 -12.47 0.97
N TYR A 36 -3.48 -11.73 0.03
CA TYR A 36 -2.81 -10.59 -0.60
C TYR A 36 -2.57 -9.44 0.38
N LEU A 37 -3.58 -9.07 1.20
CA LEU A 37 -3.39 -8.04 2.23
C LEU A 37 -2.39 -8.48 3.29
N GLY A 38 -2.45 -9.73 3.72
CA GLY A 38 -1.50 -10.29 4.69
C GLY A 38 -0.07 -10.28 4.16
N ALA A 39 0.15 -10.73 2.92
CA ALA A 39 1.47 -10.71 2.28
C ALA A 39 2.00 -9.28 2.08
N ALA A 40 1.16 -8.35 1.62
CA ALA A 40 1.53 -6.95 1.45
C ALA A 40 1.89 -6.30 2.79
N THR A 41 1.13 -6.59 3.84
CA THR A 41 1.39 -6.09 5.20
C THR A 41 2.68 -6.67 5.74
N ALA A 42 2.89 -7.99 5.62
CA ALA A 42 4.13 -8.65 6.05
C ALA A 42 5.36 -8.06 5.34
N PHE A 43 5.27 -7.83 4.03
CA PHE A 43 6.33 -7.17 3.27
C PHE A 43 6.57 -5.73 3.77
N ASN A 44 5.52 -4.96 4.02
CA ASN A 44 5.62 -3.61 4.60
C ASN A 44 6.35 -3.61 5.96
N TRP A 45 6.01 -4.55 6.84
CA TRP A 45 6.68 -4.69 8.14
C TRP A 45 8.15 -5.11 7.99
N ILE A 46 8.47 -6.01 7.05
CA ILE A 46 9.87 -6.40 6.76
C ILE A 46 10.66 -5.18 6.29
N CYS A 47 10.12 -4.38 5.36
CA CYS A 47 10.77 -3.16 4.92
C CYS A 47 10.96 -2.16 6.06
N ALA A 48 9.96 -1.99 6.93
CA ALA A 48 10.05 -1.12 8.10
C ALA A 48 11.14 -1.59 9.08
N LEU A 49 11.27 -2.90 9.29
CA LEU A 49 12.34 -3.48 10.11
C LEU A 49 13.72 -3.23 9.49
N VAL A 50 13.88 -3.48 8.19
CA VAL A 50 15.14 -3.23 7.46
C VAL A 50 15.54 -1.76 7.56
N VAL A 51 14.59 -0.84 7.34
CA VAL A 51 14.80 0.61 7.45
C VAL A 51 15.23 1.00 8.87
N THR A 52 14.58 0.45 9.90
CA THR A 52 14.90 0.73 11.30
C THR A 52 16.30 0.24 11.66
N TRP A 53 16.67 -0.95 11.19
CA TRP A 53 18.00 -1.52 11.40
C TRP A 53 19.09 -0.68 10.71
N LEU A 54 18.83 -0.31 9.45
CA LEU A 54 19.71 0.51 8.64
C LEU A 54 19.87 1.92 9.24
N PHE A 55 18.80 2.48 9.80
CA PHE A 55 18.86 3.74 10.54
C PHE A 55 19.78 3.65 11.77
N GLY A 56 19.72 2.55 12.52
CA GLY A 56 20.62 2.29 13.65
C GLY A 56 22.09 2.31 13.22
N VAL A 57 22.43 1.59 12.15
CA VAL A 57 23.80 1.50 11.60
C VAL A 57 24.29 2.84 11.05
N LEU A 58 23.45 3.57 10.31
CA LEU A 58 23.82 4.88 9.75
C LEU A 58 23.99 5.94 10.83
N ARG A 59 23.34 5.81 12.00
CA ARG A 59 23.43 6.79 13.08
C ARG A 59 24.82 6.87 13.69
N GLU A 60 25.56 5.78 13.68
CA GLU A 60 26.94 5.71 14.19
C GLU A 60 27.97 6.20 13.17
N THR A 61 27.63 6.26 11.87
CA THR A 61 28.60 6.50 10.79
C THR A 61 28.35 7.78 9.98
N TYR A 62 27.13 8.32 9.91
CA TYR A 62 26.77 9.46 9.05
C TYR A 62 26.13 10.64 9.80
N HIS A 63 26.42 11.87 9.35
CA HIS A 63 25.69 13.08 9.75
C HIS A 63 24.21 13.03 9.30
N TYR A 64 23.29 13.59 10.10
CA TYR A 64 21.84 13.63 9.87
C TYR A 64 21.41 14.00 8.43
N SER A 65 22.19 14.84 7.75
CA SER A 65 21.90 15.27 6.38
C SER A 65 22.07 14.16 5.33
N GLY A 66 23.00 13.23 5.53
CA GLY A 66 23.24 12.11 4.61
C GLY A 66 22.16 11.02 4.67
N MET A 67 21.55 10.83 5.85
CA MET A 67 20.46 9.87 6.02
C MET A 67 19.23 10.22 5.16
N GLY A 68 18.87 11.50 5.06
CA GLY A 68 17.71 11.92 4.28
C GLY A 68 17.82 11.54 2.80
N TRP A 69 19.00 11.74 2.21
CA TRP A 69 19.29 11.35 0.84
C TRP A 69 19.29 9.84 0.64
N PHE A 70 19.85 9.10 1.60
CA PHE A 70 19.87 7.64 1.54
C PHE A 70 18.44 7.07 1.56
N PHE A 71 17.58 7.49 2.49
CA PHE A 71 16.19 7.05 2.53
C PHE A 71 15.40 7.50 1.29
N SER A 72 15.61 8.73 0.81
CA SER A 72 14.98 9.20 -0.42
C SER A 72 15.35 8.33 -1.63
N SER A 73 16.60 7.91 -1.75
CA SER A 73 17.05 7.02 -2.84
C SER A 73 16.38 5.64 -2.76
N VAL A 74 16.25 5.07 -1.57
CA VAL A 74 15.58 3.77 -1.34
C VAL A 74 14.10 3.87 -1.71
N THR A 75 13.41 4.92 -1.27
CA THR A 75 12.01 5.15 -1.62
C THR A 75 11.84 5.40 -3.12
N PHE A 76 12.78 6.09 -3.77
CA PHE A 76 12.73 6.33 -5.22
C PHE A 76 12.89 5.05 -6.03
N VAL A 77 13.81 4.16 -5.63
CA VAL A 77 13.94 2.82 -6.24
C VAL A 77 12.68 2.01 -6.01
N GLY A 78 12.11 2.06 -4.79
CA GLY A 78 10.82 1.43 -4.50
C GLY A 78 9.69 1.95 -5.39
N ALA A 79 9.61 3.26 -5.60
CA ALA A 79 8.62 3.88 -6.47
C ALA A 79 8.79 3.46 -7.93
N MET A 80 10.03 3.37 -8.44
CA MET A 80 10.29 2.83 -9.79
C MET A 80 9.87 1.37 -9.91
N LEU A 81 10.17 0.54 -8.91
CA LEU A 81 9.76 -0.86 -8.90
C LEU A 81 8.23 -0.98 -8.88
N VAL A 82 7.54 -0.20 -8.05
CA VAL A 82 6.08 -0.15 -8.04
C VAL A 82 5.56 0.27 -9.41
N ASN A 83 6.13 1.31 -10.02
CA ASN A 83 5.70 1.77 -11.34
C ASN A 83 5.92 0.74 -12.46
N TYR A 84 6.90 -0.17 -12.31
CA TYR A 84 7.21 -1.20 -13.30
C TYR A 84 6.45 -2.52 -13.05
N PHE A 85 6.30 -2.94 -11.79
CA PHE A 85 5.65 -4.19 -11.40
C PHE A 85 4.15 -4.07 -11.16
N LEU A 86 3.67 -2.86 -10.85
CA LEU A 86 2.25 -2.54 -10.77
C LEU A 86 1.87 -1.91 -12.12
N PRO A 87 1.47 -2.70 -13.14
CA PRO A 87 0.90 -2.12 -14.34
C PRO A 87 -0.27 -1.26 -13.91
N GLU A 88 -0.20 0.01 -14.29
CA GLU A 88 -1.09 1.04 -13.78
C GLU A 88 -2.56 0.58 -13.76
N THR A 89 -3.18 0.67 -12.58
CA THR A 89 -4.63 0.72 -12.42
C THR A 89 -5.22 2.05 -12.94
N GLN A 90 -4.39 2.95 -13.49
CA GLN A 90 -4.78 4.24 -14.07
C GLN A 90 -5.33 4.06 -15.48
N GLY A 91 -6.60 3.67 -15.56
CA GLY A 91 -7.32 3.63 -16.83
C GLY A 91 -8.67 2.92 -16.75
N HIS A 92 -8.84 2.07 -15.74
CA HIS A 92 -10.14 1.51 -15.39
C HIS A 92 -10.65 2.21 -14.15
N SER A 93 -11.85 2.80 -14.23
CA SER A 93 -12.52 3.30 -13.03
C SER A 93 -12.65 2.14 -12.03
N LEU A 94 -12.54 2.44 -10.74
CA LEU A 94 -12.77 1.46 -9.66
C LEU A 94 -14.09 0.70 -9.88
N GLU A 95 -15.06 1.38 -10.48
CA GLU A 95 -16.37 0.90 -10.90
C GLU A 95 -16.32 -0.17 -12.01
N GLN A 96 -15.41 -0.09 -12.99
CA GLN A 96 -15.26 -1.14 -14.02
C GLN A 96 -14.69 -2.43 -13.45
N ILE A 97 -13.78 -2.34 -12.46
CA ILE A 97 -13.24 -3.52 -11.78
C ILE A 97 -14.35 -4.16 -10.94
N LEU A 98 -15.12 -3.35 -10.21
CA LEU A 98 -16.28 -3.80 -9.43
C LEU A 98 -17.38 -4.41 -10.32
N LEU A 99 -17.71 -3.79 -11.45
CA LEU A 99 -18.70 -4.30 -12.41
C LEU A 99 -18.29 -5.64 -13.03
N ARG A 100 -17.01 -5.81 -13.42
CA ARG A 100 -16.52 -7.12 -13.89
C ARG A 100 -16.63 -8.18 -12.79
N GLN A 101 -16.26 -7.85 -11.55
CA GLN A 101 -16.42 -8.77 -10.41
C GLN A 101 -17.88 -9.16 -10.18
N PHE A 102 -18.81 -8.22 -10.32
CA PHE A 102 -20.25 -8.48 -10.16
C PHE A 102 -20.82 -9.33 -11.30
N HIS A 103 -20.49 -9.04 -12.56
CA HIS A 103 -20.95 -9.87 -13.69
C HIS A 103 -20.41 -11.31 -13.58
N GLU A 104 -19.13 -11.49 -13.23
CA GLU A 104 -18.55 -12.83 -13.09
C GLU A 104 -19.20 -13.65 -11.94
N ARG A 105 -19.68 -12.97 -10.89
CA ARG A 105 -20.49 -13.58 -9.82
C ARG A 105 -21.87 -14.00 -10.30
N GLU A 106 -22.52 -13.18 -11.11
CA GLU A 106 -23.86 -13.46 -11.65
C GLU A 106 -23.81 -14.65 -12.62
N ASP A 107 -22.86 -14.66 -13.56
CA ASP A 107 -22.66 -15.77 -14.51
C ASP A 107 -22.42 -17.10 -13.78
N THR A 108 -21.58 -17.09 -12.73
CA THR A 108 -21.33 -18.30 -11.92
C THR A 108 -22.59 -18.81 -11.21
N SER A 109 -23.47 -17.90 -10.74
CA SER A 109 -24.72 -18.27 -10.06
C SER A 109 -25.80 -18.79 -11.03
N ILE A 110 -25.86 -18.22 -12.24
CA ILE A 110 -26.78 -18.68 -13.31
C ILE A 110 -26.30 -20.02 -13.86
N GLN A 111 -24.99 -20.23 -14.00
CA GLN A 111 -24.43 -21.50 -14.46
C GLN A 111 -24.59 -22.63 -13.43
N SER A 112 -24.56 -22.30 -12.13
CA SER A 112 -24.82 -23.25 -11.04
C SER A 112 -26.29 -23.66 -10.90
N THR A 113 -27.23 -22.90 -11.47
CA THR A 113 -28.68 -23.16 -11.39
C THR A 113 -29.27 -23.73 -12.68
N ARG A 114 -28.48 -23.82 -13.77
CA ARG A 114 -28.86 -24.61 -14.95
C ARG A 114 -28.59 -26.10 -14.66
N PRO A 115 -29.60 -26.98 -14.79
CA PRO A 115 -29.46 -28.42 -14.61
C PRO A 115 -28.57 -29.08 -15.66
#